data_AF-A0A2E2NCV0-F1
#
_entry.id   AF-A0A2E2NCV0-F1
#
_cell.length_a   1.000
_cell.length_b   1.000
_cell.length_c   1.000
_cell.angle_alpha   90.00
_cell.angle_beta   90.00
_cell.angle_gamma   90.00
#
_symmetry.space_group_name_H-M   'P 1'
#
loop_
_entity.id
_entity.type
_entity.pdbx_description
1 polymer ?
#
loop_
_entity_poly.entity_id
_entity_poly.type
_entity_poly.pdbx_seq_one_letter_code
_entity_poly.pdbx_strand_id
1 'polypeptide(L)'
;MAAAPMSGRNASGRVDAMSIEVRRDEMIARTRMERESAEALLRSLMDCQSTASRVLGSLRRPDLLQPEGGGESVEAAISGTRRLISAYNRVLEELSRGLSDEDLALLEAIDGERASRPAA
;
A
#
# COMPACT_ATOMS: atom_id res chain seq x y z
N MET A 1 -45.27 -37.31 28.26
CA MET A 1 -44.38 -37.57 27.12
C MET A 1 -43.83 -36.24 26.66
N ALA A 2 -42.53 -36.02 26.83
CA ALA A 2 -41.83 -34.79 26.51
C ALA A 2 -40.86 -35.05 25.36
N ALA A 3 -40.86 -34.17 24.34
CA ALA A 3 -39.80 -34.07 23.37
C ALA A 3 -39.71 -32.62 22.90
N ALA A 4 -38.70 -31.91 23.40
CA ALA A 4 -38.33 -30.57 22.96
C ALA A 4 -37.51 -30.65 21.65
N PRO A 5 -37.60 -29.64 20.77
CA PRO A 5 -36.80 -29.61 19.54
C PRO A 5 -35.34 -29.22 19.84
N MET A 6 -34.41 -30.07 19.40
CA MET A 6 -32.97 -29.78 19.39
C MET A 6 -32.67 -28.67 18.38
N SER A 7 -32.36 -27.49 18.90
CA SER A 7 -31.83 -26.35 18.16
C SER A 7 -30.36 -26.62 17.79
N GLY A 8 -30.15 -27.28 16.65
CA GLY A 8 -28.83 -27.44 16.04
C GLY A 8 -28.52 -26.24 15.16
N ARG A 9 -28.04 -25.14 15.76
CA ARG A 9 -27.60 -23.96 15.02
C ARG A 9 -26.19 -23.53 15.46
N ASN A 10 -25.31 -23.45 14.46
CA ASN A 10 -24.24 -22.45 14.32
C ASN A 10 -22.83 -22.79 14.86
N ALA A 11 -22.20 -23.86 14.37
CA ALA A 11 -20.74 -23.99 14.42
C ALA A 11 -20.06 -23.67 13.07
N SER A 12 -20.74 -23.93 11.94
CA SER A 12 -20.14 -23.80 10.61
C SER A 12 -19.90 -22.35 10.15
N GLY A 13 -20.76 -21.40 10.52
CA GLY A 13 -20.63 -20.00 10.06
C GLY A 13 -19.52 -19.20 10.74
N ARG A 14 -18.97 -19.65 11.87
CA ARG A 14 -17.90 -18.94 12.61
C ARG A 14 -16.51 -19.18 12.04
N VAL A 15 -16.28 -20.33 11.40
CA VAL A 15 -14.98 -20.68 10.82
C VAL A 15 -14.76 -19.97 9.48
N ASP A 16 -15.84 -19.75 8.73
CA ASP A 16 -15.80 -18.98 7.48
C ASP A 16 -15.53 -17.48 7.71
N ALA A 17 -16.13 -16.88 8.75
CA ALA A 17 -15.91 -15.46 9.08
C ALA A 17 -14.45 -15.18 9.49
N MET A 18 -13.89 -16.01 10.38
CA MET A 18 -12.49 -15.86 10.84
C MET A 18 -11.48 -16.08 9.70
N SER A 19 -11.78 -16.96 8.74
CA SER A 19 -10.92 -17.17 7.56
C SER A 19 -11.00 -16.02 6.55
N ILE A 20 -12.11 -15.27 6.53
CA ILE A 20 -12.29 -14.08 5.70
C ILE A 20 -11.56 -12.89 6.33
N GLU A 21 -11.64 -12.72 7.64
CA GLU A 21 -10.94 -11.68 8.40
C GLU A 21 -9.42 -11.83 8.25
N VAL A 22 -8.86 -13.03 8.48
CA VAL A 22 -7.42 -13.29 8.32
C VAL A 22 -6.92 -12.98 6.89
N ARG A 23 -7.68 -13.38 5.86
CA ARG A 23 -7.31 -13.07 4.46
C ARG A 23 -7.39 -11.57 4.16
N ARG A 24 -8.33 -10.86 4.78
CA ARG A 24 -8.48 -9.41 4.62
C ARG A 24 -7.31 -8.68 5.26
N ASP A 25 -6.87 -9.10 6.44
CA ASP A 25 -5.71 -8.54 7.13
C ASP A 25 -4.42 -8.76 6.33
N GLU A 26 -4.23 -9.96 5.76
CA GLU A 26 -3.12 -10.24 4.84
C GLU A 26 -3.13 -9.32 3.62
N MET A 27 -4.32 -9.07 3.05
CA MET A 27 -4.48 -8.15 1.91
C MET A 27 -4.17 -6.70 2.29
N ILE A 28 -4.57 -6.25 3.48
CA ILE A 28 -4.27 -4.90 3.97
C ILE A 28 -2.77 -4.75 4.18
N ALA A 29 -2.13 -5.67 4.90
CA ALA A 29 -0.69 -5.64 5.15
C ALA A 29 0.10 -5.61 3.83
N ARG A 30 -0.27 -6.47 2.88
CA ARG A 30 0.37 -6.48 1.56
C ARG A 30 0.15 -5.18 0.79
N THR A 31 -1.06 -4.63 0.82
CA THR A 31 -1.37 -3.37 0.12
C THR A 31 -0.61 -2.18 0.73
N ARG A 32 -0.41 -2.17 2.06
CA ARG A 32 0.44 -1.17 2.74
C ARG A 32 1.89 -1.27 2.27
N MET A 33 2.46 -2.48 2.22
CA MET A 33 3.83 -2.68 1.75
C MET A 33 4.04 -2.22 0.30
N GLU A 34 3.10 -2.52 -0.58
CA GLU A 34 3.16 -2.06 -1.98
C GLU A 34 3.02 -0.54 -2.09
N ARG A 35 2.19 0.07 -1.23
CA ARG A 35 2.08 1.54 -1.12
C ARG A 35 3.40 2.17 -0.71
N GLU A 36 4.03 1.66 0.35
CA GLU A 36 5.32 2.16 0.84
C GLU A 36 6.42 2.02 -0.21
N SER A 37 6.43 0.90 -0.94
CA SER A 37 7.35 0.68 -2.05
C SER A 37 7.14 1.69 -3.19
N ALA A 38 5.88 1.99 -3.52
CA ALA A 38 5.53 3.01 -4.50
C ALA A 38 5.91 4.43 -4.03
N GLU A 39 5.76 4.73 -2.74
CA GLU A 39 6.22 6.00 -2.15
C GLU A 39 7.74 6.14 -2.20
N ALA A 40 8.48 5.07 -1.89
CA ALA A 40 9.94 5.06 -1.98
C ALA A 40 10.41 5.28 -3.42
N LEU A 41 9.77 4.62 -4.40
CA LEU A 41 10.03 4.84 -5.82
C LEU A 41 9.75 6.29 -6.23
N LEU A 42 8.62 6.87 -5.80
CA LEU A 42 8.27 8.25 -6.10
C LEU A 42 9.34 9.22 -5.58
N ARG A 43 9.84 9.03 -4.36
CA ARG A 43 10.94 9.84 -3.79
C ARG A 43 12.19 9.73 -4.65
N SER A 44 12.59 8.51 -5.01
CA SER A 44 13.77 8.28 -5.85
C SER A 44 13.64 8.94 -7.24
N LEU A 45 12.46 8.92 -7.85
CA LEU A 45 12.22 9.57 -9.14
C LEU A 45 12.32 11.10 -9.04
N MET A 46 11.78 11.68 -7.97
CA MET A 46 11.88 13.13 -7.71
C MET A 46 13.32 13.57 -7.42
N ASP A 47 14.08 12.78 -6.66
CA ASP A 47 15.49 13.05 -6.37
C ASP A 47 16.35 12.95 -7.63
N CYS A 48 16.08 11.94 -8.48
CA CYS A 48 16.72 11.80 -9.78
C CYS A 48 16.44 13.01 -10.68
N GLN A 49 15.17 13.44 -10.78
CA GLN A 49 14.77 14.61 -11.57
C GLN A 49 15.45 15.89 -11.07
N SER A 50 15.50 16.10 -9.75
CA SER A 50 16.15 17.25 -9.12
C SER A 50 17.66 17.26 -9.41
N THR A 51 18.31 16.10 -9.26
CA THR A 51 19.75 15.94 -9.53
C THR A 51 20.07 16.17 -11.00
N ALA A 52 19.30 15.56 -11.91
CA ALA A 52 19.44 15.73 -13.35
C ALA A 52 19.27 17.20 -13.76
N SER A 53 18.26 17.89 -13.21
CA SER A 53 18.02 19.31 -13.47
C SER A 53 19.19 20.18 -13.02
N ARG A 54 19.76 19.89 -11.84
CA ARG A 54 20.94 20.61 -11.33
C ARG A 54 22.17 20.38 -12.19
N VAL A 55 22.43 19.14 -12.59
CA VAL A 55 23.59 18.77 -13.42
C VAL A 55 23.46 19.40 -14.81
N LEU A 56 22.31 19.27 -15.47
CA LEU A 56 22.08 19.81 -16.81
C LEU A 56 22.08 21.36 -16.82
N GLY A 57 21.54 21.98 -15.78
CA GLY A 57 21.66 23.43 -15.56
C GLY A 57 23.12 23.88 -15.42
N SER A 58 23.94 23.14 -14.66
CA SER A 58 25.38 23.43 -14.52
C SER A 58 26.17 23.23 -15.81
N LEU A 59 25.73 22.29 -16.66
CA LEU A 59 26.32 22.00 -17.97
C LEU A 59 25.83 22.96 -19.08
N ARG A 60 24.96 23.94 -18.76
CA ARG A 60 24.28 24.81 -19.74
C ARG A 60 23.63 24.03 -20.89
N ARG A 61 23.11 22.83 -20.61
CA ARG A 61 22.32 22.03 -21.57
C ARG A 61 20.90 21.82 -21.06
N PRO A 62 20.12 22.89 -20.86
CA PRO A 62 18.73 22.78 -20.42
C PRO A 62 17.85 22.10 -21.49
N ASP A 63 18.29 22.12 -22.75
CA ASP A 63 17.62 21.52 -23.91
C ASP A 63 17.40 20.01 -23.74
N LEU A 64 18.23 19.33 -22.94
CA LEU A 64 18.08 17.89 -22.64
C LEU A 64 17.00 17.60 -21.59
N LEU A 65 16.47 18.62 -20.91
CA LEU A 65 15.30 18.50 -20.04
C LEU A 65 13.97 18.64 -20.81
N GLN A 66 14.04 18.97 -22.10
CA GLN A 66 12.87 19.04 -22.95
C GLN A 66 12.25 17.64 -23.15
N PRO A 67 10.96 17.58 -23.53
CA PRO A 67 10.25 16.35 -23.89
C PRO A 67 11.09 15.31 -24.64
N GLU A 68 11.76 15.78 -25.70
CA GLU A 68 12.54 14.96 -26.63
C GLU A 68 13.83 14.39 -26.01
N GLY A 69 14.31 14.99 -24.90
CA GLY A 69 15.49 14.56 -24.14
C GLY A 69 15.20 13.59 -23.00
N GLY A 70 13.94 13.17 -22.81
CA GLY A 70 13.52 12.21 -21.79
C GLY A 70 12.94 12.83 -20.51
N GLY A 71 12.82 14.16 -20.42
CA GLY A 71 12.17 14.84 -19.30
C GLY A 71 10.70 14.43 -19.11
N GLU A 72 9.96 14.28 -20.21
CA GLU A 72 8.58 13.80 -20.21
C GLU A 72 8.45 12.35 -19.69
N SER A 73 9.48 11.51 -19.90
CA SER A 73 9.44 10.12 -19.45
C SER A 73 9.50 10.03 -17.91
N VAL A 74 10.34 10.86 -17.28
CA VAL A 74 10.44 10.92 -15.81
C VAL A 74 9.19 11.54 -15.20
N GLU A 75 8.65 12.60 -15.81
CA GLU A 75 7.41 13.23 -15.34
C GLU A 75 6.19 12.29 -15.49
N ALA A 76 6.11 11.54 -16.59
CA ALA A 76 5.10 10.51 -16.78
C ALA A 76 5.22 9.39 -15.74
N ALA A 77 6.45 8.96 -15.40
CA ALA A 77 6.69 7.98 -14.35
C ALA A 77 6.23 8.51 -12.97
N ILE A 78 6.58 9.75 -12.61
CA ILE A 78 6.15 10.40 -11.36
C ILE A 78 4.62 10.47 -11.30
N SER A 79 3.97 10.92 -12.37
CA SER A 79 2.50 11.01 -12.46
C SER A 79 1.84 9.62 -12.34
N GLY A 80 2.41 8.61 -13.00
CA GLY A 80 1.97 7.22 -12.90
C GLY A 80 2.06 6.67 -11.48
N THR A 81 3.20 6.86 -10.80
CA THR A 81 3.40 6.41 -9.43
C THR A 81 2.47 7.13 -8.45
N ARG A 82 2.20 8.42 -8.63
CA ARG A 82 1.20 9.16 -7.82
C ARG A 82 -0.21 8.58 -7.97
N ARG A 83 -0.61 8.23 -9.20
CA ARG A 83 -1.90 7.57 -9.45
C ARG A 83 -1.96 6.19 -8.82
N LEU A 84 -0.86 5.45 -8.85
CA LEU A 84 -0.74 4.14 -8.22
C LEU A 84 -0.91 4.22 -6.69
N ILE A 85 -0.22 5.17 -6.03
CA ILE A 85 -0.38 5.43 -4.59
C ILE A 85 -1.83 5.80 -4.27
N SER A 86 -2.46 6.63 -5.11
CA SER A 86 -3.87 7.01 -4.94
C SER A 86 -4.81 5.81 -5.05
N ALA A 87 -4.51 4.85 -5.93
CA ALA A 87 -5.27 3.61 -6.05
C ALA A 87 -5.09 2.72 -4.81
N TYR A 88 -3.86 2.55 -4.32
CA TYR A 88 -3.61 1.80 -3.08
C TYR A 88 -4.32 2.42 -1.87
N ASN A 89 -4.34 3.74 -1.73
CA ASN A 89 -5.07 4.42 -0.65
C ASN A 89 -6.57 4.10 -0.68
N ARG A 90 -7.19 4.12 -1.87
CA ARG A 90 -8.60 3.76 -2.02
C ARG A 90 -8.89 2.31 -1.64
N VAL A 91 -8.02 1.39 -2.05
CA VAL A 91 -8.14 -0.03 -1.69
C VAL A 91 -7.96 -0.22 -0.18
N LEU A 92 -7.00 0.47 0.44
CA LEU A 92 -6.82 0.43 1.89
C LEU A 92 -8.03 0.97 2.65
N GLU A 93 -8.61 2.09 2.19
CA GLU A 93 -9.84 2.63 2.77
C GLU A 93 -11.00 1.64 2.67
N GLU A 94 -11.20 1.02 1.51
CA GLU A 94 -12.25 0.02 1.29
C GLU A 94 -12.04 -1.23 2.15
N LEU A 95 -10.80 -1.71 2.22
CA LEU A 95 -10.45 -2.85 3.06
C LEU A 95 -10.54 -2.52 4.56
N SER A 96 -10.31 -1.27 4.98
CA SER A 96 -10.42 -0.85 6.38
C SER A 96 -11.86 -0.64 6.88
N ARG A 97 -12.84 -0.43 5.99
CA ARG A 97 -14.25 -0.11 6.32
C ARG A 97 -15.08 -1.23 6.97
N GLY A 98 -14.43 -2.18 7.64
CA GLY A 98 -15.09 -3.21 8.43
C GLY A 98 -14.19 -3.90 9.45
N LEU A 99 -13.06 -3.27 9.80
CA LEU A 99 -12.20 -3.72 10.88
C LEU A 99 -12.62 -3.02 12.18
N SER A 100 -12.55 -3.75 13.30
CA SER A 100 -12.67 -3.13 14.61
C SER A 100 -11.41 -2.34 14.95
N ASP A 101 -11.49 -1.40 15.89
CA ASP A 101 -10.33 -0.63 16.36
C ASP A 101 -9.23 -1.56 16.93
N GLU A 102 -9.62 -2.75 17.41
CA GLU A 102 -8.72 -3.78 17.93
C GLU A 102 -7.91 -4.45 16.80
N ASP A 103 -8.54 -4.72 15.65
CA ASP A 103 -7.87 -5.28 14.47
C ASP A 103 -6.94 -4.25 13.81
N LEU A 104 -7.35 -2.97 13.78
CA LEU A 104 -6.51 -1.87 13.30
C LEU A 104 -5.26 -1.68 14.16
N ALA A 105 -5.41 -1.78 15.49
CA ALA A 105 -4.29 -1.71 16.42
C ALA A 105 -3.34 -2.91 16.29
N LEU A 106 -3.87 -4.11 16.01
CA LEU A 106 -3.05 -5.30 15.76
C LEU A 106 -2.21 -5.15 14.47
N LEU A 107 -2.80 -4.59 13.41
CA LEU A 107 -2.10 -4.30 12.16
C LEU A 107 -1.00 -3.24 12.35
N GLU A 108 -1.26 -2.18 13.12
CA GLU A 108 -0.23 -1.18 13.46
C GLU A 108 0.91 -1.79 14.30
N ALA A 109 0.61 -2.70 15.22
CA ALA A 109 1.62 -3.39 16.01
C ALA A 109 2.50 -4.31 15.13
N ILE A 110 1.92 -5.02 14.17
CA ILE A 110 2.66 -5.85 13.20
C ILE A 110 3.56 -4.99 12.31
N ASP A 111 3.07 -3.84 11.84
CA ASP A 111 3.86 -2.90 11.04
C ASP A 111 5.01 -2.29 11.88
N GLY A 112 4.77 -1.93 13.14
CA GLY A 112 5.78 -1.41 14.06
C GLY A 112 6.86 -2.43 14.46
N GLU A 113 6.48 -3.70 14.63
CA GLU A 113 7.41 -4.78 14.98
C GLU A 113 8.27 -5.20 13.77
N ARG A 114 7.72 -5.14 12.55
CA ARG A 114 8.49 -5.39 11.32
C ARG A 114 9.44 -4.24 10.98
N ALA A 115 9.04 -2.99 11.20
CA ALA A 115 9.91 -1.83 11.01
C ALA A 115 11.11 -1.82 11.99
N SER A 116 10.94 -2.41 13.18
CA SER A 116 11.99 -2.51 14.20
C SER A 116 12.95 -3.69 14.01
N ARG A 117 12.68 -4.59 13.04
CA ARG A 117 13.55 -5.74 12.77
C ARG A 117 14.58 -5.37 11.70
N PRO A 118 15.89 -5.21 12.03
CA PRO A 118 16.90 -4.91 11.03
C PRO A 118 16.99 -6.08 10.04
N ALA A 119 17.00 -5.75 8.75
CA ALA A 119 17.25 -6.71 7.69
C ALA A 119 18.60 -7.39 7.93
N ALA A 120 18.57 -8.68 8.22
CA ALA A 120 19.76 -9.53 8.39
C ALA A 120 20.27 -10.02 7.04
#